data_AF-A0A1V1NXF6-F1
#
_entry.id   AF-A0A1V1NXF6-F1
#
_cell.length_a   1.000
_cell.length_b   1.000
_cell.length_c   1.000
_cell.angle_alpha   90.00
_cell.angle_beta   90.00
_cell.angle_gamma   90.00
#
_symmetry.space_group_name_H-M   'P 1'
#
loop_
_entity.id
_entity.type
_entity.pdbx_description
1 polymer ?
#
loop_
_entity_poly.entity_id
_entity_poly.type
_entity_poly.pdbx_seq_one_letter_code
_entity_poly.pdbx_strand_id
1 'polypeptide(L)'
;MRLCYLFHQYHRAIEFSTFAEKYLEGVTATQTVVQFYFYDCLIRTAIYPFSDRKRQNKIIQRVRSNIKRMKKWAHFSKINHCHKHHIMQAELLRVTGNFDDSLIHYKEAITWAQKSEYINDEAIANELAAQMYLILSDWDNARLYMYRARQCYLQWGAIGVVKFLEERYYQLFEGIMGSEKNEEKILIWFLLQKHHKRFPERFYWIVY
;
A
#
# COMPACT_ATOMS: atom_id res chain seq x y z
N MET A 1 13.06 6.22 -1.26
CA MET A 1 12.04 5.31 -0.68
C MET A 1 10.61 5.71 -1.08
N ARG A 2 10.06 6.84 -0.61
CA ARG A 2 8.68 7.30 -0.92
C ARG A 2 8.36 7.34 -2.43
N LEU A 3 9.23 7.97 -3.23
CA LEU A 3 9.02 8.08 -4.68
C LEU A 3 8.94 6.70 -5.34
N CYS A 4 9.89 5.81 -5.04
CA CYS A 4 9.87 4.43 -5.53
C CYS A 4 8.60 3.69 -5.11
N TYR A 5 8.10 3.92 -3.90
CA TYR A 5 6.84 3.32 -3.45
C TYR A 5 5.65 3.79 -4.28
N LEU A 6 5.51 5.11 -4.51
CA LEU A 6 4.39 5.67 -5.28
C LEU A 6 4.35 5.19 -6.73
N PHE A 7 5.51 4.89 -7.32
CA PHE A 7 5.64 4.29 -8.66
C PHE A 7 5.73 2.76 -8.64
N HIS A 8 5.37 2.11 -7.52
CA HIS A 8 5.37 0.65 -7.33
C HIS A 8 6.72 -0.05 -7.58
N GLN A 9 7.83 0.69 -7.51
CA GLN A 9 9.20 0.19 -7.64
C GLN A 9 9.69 -0.40 -6.32
N TYR A 10 8.99 -1.41 -5.80
CA TYR A 10 9.18 -1.93 -4.44
C TYR A 10 10.56 -2.57 -4.20
N HIS A 11 11.17 -3.17 -5.24
CA HIS A 11 12.51 -3.76 -5.15
C HIS A 11 13.59 -2.70 -4.88
N ARG A 12 13.55 -1.55 -5.56
CA ARG A 12 14.43 -0.41 -5.26
C ARG A 12 14.07 0.23 -3.92
N ALA A 13 12.78 0.30 -3.62
CA ALA A 13 12.30 0.94 -2.40
C ALA A 13 12.82 0.22 -1.13
N ILE A 14 12.94 -1.11 -1.14
CA ILE A 14 13.48 -1.86 0.00
C ILE A 14 14.98 -1.64 0.18
N GLU A 15 15.76 -1.49 -0.89
CA GLU A 15 17.19 -1.13 -0.84
C GLU A 15 17.40 0.26 -0.23
N PHE A 16 16.58 1.23 -0.65
CA PHE A 16 16.60 2.55 -0.03
C PHE A 16 16.16 2.53 1.43
N SER A 17 15.21 1.65 1.80
CA SER A 17 14.79 1.49 3.20
C SER A 17 15.94 0.97 4.06
N THR A 18 16.63 -0.09 3.62
CA THR A 18 17.75 -0.67 4.37
C THR A 18 18.94 0.29 4.47
N PHE A 19 19.18 1.10 3.43
CA PHE A 19 20.19 2.15 3.48
C PHE A 19 19.81 3.26 4.46
N ALA A 20 18.58 3.79 4.37
CA ALA A 20 18.11 4.89 5.22
C ALA A 20 18.04 4.51 6.71
N GLU A 21 17.77 3.23 7.02
CA GLU A 21 17.75 2.74 8.40
C GLU A 21 19.04 3.05 9.18
N LYS A 22 20.20 2.98 8.51
CA LYS A 22 21.51 3.24 9.12
C LYS A 22 21.67 4.66 9.66
N TYR A 23 20.85 5.61 9.19
CA TYR A 23 20.97 7.02 9.53
C TYR A 23 19.87 7.50 10.48
N LEU A 24 18.92 6.62 10.87
CA LEU A 24 17.77 7.02 11.69
C LEU A 24 18.12 7.48 13.10
N GLU A 25 19.19 6.94 13.67
CA GLU A 25 19.67 7.34 15.01
C GLU A 25 20.17 8.78 15.03
N GLY A 26 20.64 9.30 13.89
CA GLY A 26 21.11 10.69 13.75
C GLY A 26 20.00 11.74 13.58
N VAL A 27 18.75 11.34 13.41
CA VAL A 27 17.59 12.24 13.16
C VAL A 27 16.41 11.95 14.09
N THR A 28 16.71 11.49 15.31
CA THR A 28 15.70 11.17 16.32
C THR A 28 14.75 12.34 16.59
N ALA A 29 13.49 12.03 16.92
CA ALA A 29 12.40 12.99 17.18
C ALA A 29 11.93 13.86 15.99
N THR A 30 12.32 13.57 14.75
CA THR A 30 11.83 14.29 13.57
C THR A 30 10.64 13.59 12.88
N GLN A 31 9.84 14.35 12.13
CA GLN A 31 8.77 13.82 11.27
C GLN A 31 9.30 12.81 10.24
N THR A 32 10.57 12.94 9.85
CA THR A 32 11.28 12.03 8.94
C THR A 32 11.29 10.59 9.47
N VAL A 33 11.43 10.42 10.78
CA VAL A 33 11.42 9.10 11.44
C VAL A 33 10.05 8.44 11.29
N VAL A 34 8.96 9.19 11.50
CA VAL A 34 7.60 8.70 11.34
C VAL A 34 7.34 8.27 9.88
N GLN A 35 7.75 9.10 8.92
CA GLN A 35 7.63 8.78 7.50
C GLN A 35 8.44 7.54 7.12
N PHE A 36 9.63 7.37 7.68
CA PHE A 36 10.45 6.18 7.43
C PHE A 36 9.68 4.91 7.82
N TYR A 37 9.21 4.79 9.06
CA TYR A 37 8.53 3.57 9.51
C TYR A 37 7.22 3.31 8.77
N PHE A 38 6.53 4.37 8.36
CA PHE A 38 5.33 4.28 7.54
C PHE A 38 5.63 3.64 6.18
N TYR A 39 6.53 4.23 5.39
CA TYR A 39 6.87 3.69 4.07
C TYR A 39 7.61 2.34 4.14
N ASP A 40 8.47 2.12 5.15
CA ASP A 40 9.11 0.82 5.39
C ASP A 40 8.07 -0.29 5.58
N CYS A 41 6.97 0.01 6.29
CA CYS A 41 5.86 -0.92 6.45
C CYS A 41 5.20 -1.25 5.10
N LEU A 42 4.81 -0.22 4.35
CA LEU A 42 4.11 -0.39 3.07
C LEU A 42 4.95 -1.15 2.03
N ILE A 43 6.24 -0.83 1.95
CA ILE A 43 7.15 -1.51 1.02
C ILE A 43 7.29 -2.98 1.39
N ARG A 44 7.41 -3.28 2.69
CA ARG A 44 7.55 -4.65 3.17
C ARG A 44 6.28 -5.48 2.94
N THR A 45 5.09 -4.91 3.14
CA THR A 45 3.83 -5.59 2.86
C THR A 45 3.59 -5.75 1.35
N ALA A 46 4.09 -4.83 0.52
CA ALA A 46 4.06 -4.98 -0.94
C ALA A 46 4.94 -6.13 -1.47
N ILE A 47 6.12 -6.34 -0.90
CA ILE A 47 7.02 -7.44 -1.32
C ILE A 47 6.73 -8.79 -0.65
N TYR A 48 5.84 -8.81 0.35
CA TYR A 48 5.51 -10.00 1.15
C TYR A 48 5.05 -11.20 0.30
N PRO A 49 4.14 -11.05 -0.68
CA PRO A 49 3.67 -12.18 -1.49
C PRO A 49 4.77 -12.85 -2.31
N PHE A 50 5.80 -12.09 -2.68
CA PHE A 50 6.92 -12.55 -3.52
C PHE A 50 8.11 -13.07 -2.70
N SER A 51 7.97 -13.13 -1.38
CA SER A 51 9.04 -13.51 -0.46
C SER A 51 8.91 -14.97 -0.01
N ASP A 52 10.04 -15.64 0.26
CA ASP A 52 10.00 -16.97 0.89
C ASP A 52 9.44 -16.92 2.33
N ARG A 53 9.06 -18.08 2.88
CA ARG A 53 8.44 -18.18 4.21
C ARG A 53 9.31 -17.58 5.33
N LYS A 54 10.64 -17.71 5.25
CA LYS A 54 11.55 -17.17 6.25
C LYS A 54 11.56 -15.64 6.20
N ARG A 55 11.57 -15.06 5.01
CA ARG A 55 11.50 -13.62 4.76
C ARG A 55 10.12 -13.06 5.10
N GLN A 56 9.04 -13.77 4.78
CA GLN A 56 7.67 -13.43 5.18
C GLN A 56 7.53 -13.28 6.70
N ASN A 57 8.06 -14.23 7.48
CA ASN A 57 8.06 -14.14 8.94
C ASN A 57 8.83 -12.91 9.45
N LYS A 58 10.00 -12.61 8.88
CA LYS A 58 10.77 -11.41 9.22
C LYS A 58 10.02 -10.11 8.88
N ILE A 59 9.34 -10.08 7.73
CA ILE A 59 8.50 -8.95 7.32
C ILE A 59 7.39 -8.72 8.34
N ILE A 60 6.64 -9.76 8.73
CA ILE A 60 5.55 -9.63 9.71
C ILE A 60 6.07 -9.11 11.05
N GLN A 61 7.18 -9.65 11.55
CA GLN A 61 7.78 -9.19 12.82
C GLN A 61 8.16 -7.71 12.75
N ARG A 62 8.79 -7.29 11.65
CA ARG A 62 9.19 -5.90 11.43
C ARG A 62 7.99 -4.97 11.33
N VAL A 63 6.98 -5.33 10.54
CA VAL A 63 5.73 -4.57 10.39
C VAL A 63 5.02 -4.41 11.73
N ARG A 64 4.89 -5.48 12.52
CA ARG A 64 4.29 -5.42 13.88
C ARG A 64 5.05 -4.47 14.80
N SER A 65 6.39 -4.48 14.75
CA SER A 65 7.21 -3.54 15.52
C SER A 65 6.97 -2.09 15.10
N ASN A 66 6.94 -1.81 13.79
CA ASN A 66 6.68 -0.48 13.25
C ASN A 66 5.26 0.01 13.64
N ILE A 67 4.25 -0.87 13.56
CA ILE A 67 2.87 -0.57 13.97
C ILE A 67 2.82 -0.22 15.47
N LYS A 68 3.52 -0.97 16.33
CA LYS A 68 3.58 -0.67 17.77
C LYS A 68 4.18 0.71 18.04
N ARG A 69 5.19 1.13 17.28
CA ARG A 69 5.77 2.48 17.36
C ARG A 69 4.77 3.53 16.89
N MET A 70 4.14 3.32 15.73
CA MET A 70 3.13 4.23 15.20
C MET A 70 1.94 4.39 16.14
N LYS A 71 1.50 3.32 16.80
CA LYS A 71 0.43 3.36 17.80
C LYS A 71 0.79 4.25 19.00
N LYS A 72 2.05 4.21 19.46
CA LYS A 72 2.52 5.13 20.51
C LYS A 72 2.46 6.58 20.04
N TRP A 73 2.88 6.88 18.82
CA TRP A 73 2.79 8.24 18.27
C TRP A 73 1.34 8.69 18.09
N ALA A 74 0.46 7.83 17.61
CA ALA A 74 -0.98 8.10 17.52
C ALA A 74 -1.64 8.35 18.87
N HIS A 75 -1.12 7.77 19.96
CA HIS A 75 -1.58 8.11 21.31
C HIS A 75 -1.24 9.56 21.69
N PHE A 76 -0.04 10.04 21.33
CA PHE A 76 0.38 11.42 21.60
C PHE A 76 -0.26 12.45 20.66
N SER A 77 -0.44 12.12 19.38
CA SER A 77 -1.13 12.96 18.41
C SER A 77 -1.96 12.12 17.43
N LYS A 78 -3.27 12.08 17.68
CA LYS A 78 -4.21 11.32 16.86
C LYS A 78 -4.28 11.88 15.43
N ILE A 79 -4.40 13.20 15.29
CA ILE A 79 -4.52 13.90 14.00
C ILE A 79 -3.31 13.56 13.10
N ASN A 80 -2.11 13.58 13.67
CA ASN A 80 -0.88 13.41 12.89
C ASN A 80 -0.59 11.96 12.49
N HIS A 81 -1.12 10.96 13.22
CA HIS A 81 -0.60 9.60 13.14
C HIS A 81 -1.67 8.50 13.09
N CYS A 82 -2.94 8.76 13.45
CA CYS A 82 -3.99 7.73 13.41
C CYS A 82 -4.19 7.20 11.99
N HIS A 83 -4.26 8.06 10.97
CA HIS A 83 -4.41 7.63 9.59
C HIS A 83 -3.27 6.67 9.17
N LYS A 84 -2.01 6.98 9.49
CA LYS A 84 -0.87 6.10 9.21
C LYS A 84 -0.95 4.78 9.95
N HIS A 85 -1.33 4.81 11.23
CA HIS A 85 -1.52 3.61 12.02
C HIS A 85 -2.54 2.66 11.39
N HIS A 86 -3.71 3.19 11.01
CA HIS A 86 -4.78 2.42 10.37
C HIS A 86 -4.35 1.85 9.01
N ILE A 87 -3.66 2.62 8.17
CA ILE A 87 -3.11 2.11 6.90
C ILE A 87 -2.16 0.93 7.15
N MET A 88 -1.21 1.08 8.09
CA MET A 88 -0.24 0.03 8.39
C MET A 88 -0.92 -1.22 8.97
N GLN A 89 -1.94 -1.04 9.80
CA GLN A 89 -2.73 -2.13 10.37
C GLN A 89 -3.53 -2.86 9.29
N ALA A 90 -4.17 -2.13 8.37
CA ALA A 90 -4.91 -2.68 7.23
C ALA A 90 -3.99 -3.54 6.36
N GLU A 91 -2.79 -3.05 6.03
CA GLU A 91 -1.80 -3.77 5.24
C GLU A 91 -1.30 -5.04 5.94
N LEU A 92 -1.07 -5.00 7.27
CA LEU A 92 -0.72 -6.20 8.03
C LEU A 92 -1.83 -7.25 7.94
N LEU A 93 -3.09 -6.84 8.13
CA LEU A 93 -4.24 -7.73 8.08
C LEU A 93 -4.42 -8.35 6.69
N ARG A 94 -4.25 -7.54 5.64
CA ARG A 94 -4.27 -7.98 4.24
C ARG A 94 -3.26 -9.11 4.00
N VAL A 95 -2.00 -8.92 4.39
CA VAL A 95 -0.96 -9.95 4.16
C VAL A 95 -1.11 -11.18 5.06
N THR A 96 -1.83 -11.07 6.18
CA THR A 96 -2.18 -12.21 7.04
C THR A 96 -3.51 -12.88 6.68
N GLY A 97 -4.22 -12.38 5.66
CA GLY A 97 -5.46 -12.96 5.16
C GLY A 97 -6.73 -12.55 5.92
N ASN A 98 -6.67 -11.57 6.82
CA ASN A 98 -7.86 -11.06 7.52
C ASN A 98 -8.45 -9.86 6.78
N PHE A 99 -9.18 -10.16 5.71
CA PHE A 99 -9.61 -9.19 4.71
C PHE A 99 -10.71 -8.24 5.19
N ASP A 100 -11.68 -8.73 5.96
CA ASP A 100 -12.79 -7.91 6.45
C ASP A 100 -12.30 -6.82 7.41
N ASP A 101 -11.46 -7.20 8.38
CA ASP A 101 -10.83 -6.26 9.31
C ASP A 101 -9.90 -5.27 8.57
N SER A 102 -9.23 -5.72 7.51
CA SER A 102 -8.38 -4.87 6.68
C SER A 102 -9.19 -3.73 6.03
N LEU A 103 -10.36 -4.05 5.46
CA LEU A 103 -11.27 -3.05 4.87
C LEU A 103 -11.77 -2.03 5.90
N ILE A 104 -12.10 -2.48 7.11
CA ILE A 104 -12.52 -1.58 8.21
C ILE A 104 -11.40 -0.56 8.48
N HIS A 105 -10.17 -1.03 8.62
CA HIS A 105 -9.05 -0.13 8.88
C HIS A 105 -8.71 0.80 7.70
N TYR A 106 -8.88 0.39 6.44
CA TYR A 106 -8.74 1.34 5.32
C TYR A 106 -9.80 2.45 5.39
N LYS A 107 -11.06 2.13 5.72
CA LYS A 107 -12.12 3.13 5.89
C LYS A 107 -11.81 4.10 7.03
N GLU A 108 -11.31 3.58 8.16
CA GLU A 108 -10.85 4.40 9.28
C GLU A 108 -9.67 5.30 8.87
N ALA A 109 -8.70 4.76 8.13
CA ALA A 109 -7.56 5.52 7.64
C ALA A 109 -7.98 6.70 6.76
N ILE A 110 -8.88 6.48 5.80
CA ILE A 110 -9.42 7.52 4.91
C ILE A 110 -10.13 8.60 5.75
N THR A 111 -11.00 8.19 6.67
CA THR A 111 -11.74 9.12 7.55
C THR A 111 -10.79 9.98 8.37
N TRP A 112 -9.74 9.39 8.95
CA TRP A 112 -8.74 10.14 9.71
C TRP A 112 -7.90 11.05 8.83
N ALA A 113 -7.50 10.61 7.64
CA ALA A 113 -6.70 11.40 6.72
C ALA A 113 -7.47 12.63 6.25
N GLN A 114 -8.75 12.48 5.92
CA GLN A 114 -9.65 13.59 5.56
C GLN A 114 -9.80 14.59 6.70
N LYS A 115 -10.14 14.11 7.91
CA LYS A 115 -10.28 14.97 9.10
C LYS A 115 -9.01 15.73 9.47
N SER A 116 -7.86 15.19 9.09
CA SER A 116 -6.55 15.72 9.43
C SER A 116 -5.88 16.41 8.24
N GLU A 117 -6.59 16.53 7.11
CA GLU A 117 -6.15 17.18 5.87
C GLU A 117 -4.84 16.60 5.26
N TYR A 118 -4.53 15.33 5.57
CA TYR A 118 -3.38 14.62 5.00
C TYR A 118 -3.73 13.99 3.65
N ILE A 119 -3.90 14.83 2.64
CA ILE A 119 -4.38 14.40 1.31
C ILE A 119 -3.50 13.34 0.64
N ASN A 120 -2.18 13.39 0.88
CA ASN A 120 -1.25 12.41 0.35
C ASN A 120 -1.45 11.03 0.98
N ASP A 121 -1.83 10.96 2.25
CA ASP A 121 -2.08 9.70 2.95
C ASP A 121 -3.50 9.20 2.68
N GLU A 122 -4.45 10.12 2.47
CA GLU A 122 -5.78 9.80 1.94
C GLU A 122 -5.67 9.14 0.56
N ALA A 123 -4.84 9.67 -0.33
CA ALA A 123 -4.60 9.10 -1.66
C ALA A 123 -4.09 7.65 -1.55
N ILE A 124 -3.07 7.41 -0.72
CA ILE A 124 -2.50 6.08 -0.48
C ILE A 124 -3.56 5.14 0.12
N ALA A 125 -4.35 5.59 1.09
CA ALA A 125 -5.37 4.77 1.74
C ALA A 125 -6.48 4.35 0.74
N ASN A 126 -6.93 5.27 -0.11
CA ASN A 126 -7.88 4.97 -1.17
C ASN A 126 -7.30 4.00 -2.21
N GLU A 127 -6.04 4.19 -2.62
CA GLU A 127 -5.38 3.31 -3.58
C GLU A 127 -5.26 1.88 -3.04
N LEU A 128 -4.84 1.71 -1.79
CA LEU A 128 -4.72 0.41 -1.15
C LEU A 128 -6.10 -0.25 -0.94
N ALA A 129 -7.13 0.53 -0.57
CA ALA A 129 -8.49 0.03 -0.49
C ALA A 129 -8.99 -0.47 -1.85
N ALA A 130 -8.72 0.26 -2.93
CA ALA A 130 -9.08 -0.15 -4.28
C ALA A 130 -8.41 -1.46 -4.68
N GLN A 131 -7.10 -1.59 -4.42
CA GLN A 131 -6.37 -2.84 -4.65
C GLN A 131 -6.94 -4.00 -3.83
N MET A 132 -7.39 -3.73 -2.60
CA MET A 132 -8.03 -4.74 -1.75
C MET A 132 -9.38 -5.20 -2.33
N TYR A 133 -10.20 -4.28 -2.84
CA TYR A 133 -11.45 -4.64 -3.51
C TYR A 133 -11.22 -5.42 -4.82
N LEU A 134 -10.13 -5.17 -5.55
CA LEU A 134 -9.73 -6.01 -6.69
C LEU A 134 -9.40 -7.45 -6.28
N ILE A 135 -8.74 -7.66 -5.13
CA ILE A 135 -8.47 -9.01 -4.58
C ILE A 135 -9.79 -9.75 -4.26
N LEU A 136 -10.81 -9.01 -3.86
CA LEU A 136 -12.14 -9.53 -3.53
C LEU A 136 -13.08 -9.63 -4.74
N SER A 137 -12.60 -9.28 -5.95
CA SER A 137 -13.37 -9.24 -7.19
C SER A 137 -14.57 -8.26 -7.16
N ASP A 138 -14.51 -7.23 -6.30
CA ASP A 138 -15.53 -6.19 -6.19
C ASP A 138 -15.09 -4.96 -6.99
N TRP A 139 -15.40 -5.00 -8.29
CA TRP A 139 -14.96 -4.00 -9.26
C TRP A 139 -15.58 -2.62 -9.05
N ASP A 140 -16.82 -2.57 -8.54
CA ASP A 140 -17.53 -1.31 -8.31
C ASP A 140 -16.85 -0.50 -7.20
N ASN A 141 -16.57 -1.16 -6.06
CA ASN A 141 -15.84 -0.51 -4.99
C ASN A 141 -14.38 -0.22 -5.41
N ALA A 142 -13.71 -1.14 -6.12
CA ALA A 142 -12.37 -0.88 -6.63
C ALA A 142 -12.31 0.39 -7.50
N ARG A 143 -13.28 0.56 -8.41
CA ARG A 143 -13.41 1.76 -9.26
C ARG A 143 -13.62 3.02 -8.43
N LEU A 144 -14.55 2.97 -7.47
CA LEU A 144 -14.87 4.10 -6.60
C LEU A 144 -13.64 4.59 -5.82
N TYR A 145 -12.94 3.67 -5.13
CA TYR A 145 -11.78 4.04 -4.33
C TYR A 145 -10.59 4.45 -5.21
N MET A 146 -10.37 3.82 -6.37
CA MET A 146 -9.30 4.21 -7.28
C MET A 146 -9.54 5.61 -7.85
N TYR A 147 -10.78 5.95 -8.20
CA TYR A 147 -11.15 7.31 -8.61
C TYR A 147 -10.87 8.33 -7.50
N ARG A 148 -11.22 8.03 -6.25
CA ARG A 148 -10.91 8.90 -5.10
C ARG A 148 -9.40 9.08 -4.92
N ALA A 149 -8.62 8.01 -4.99
CA ALA A 149 -7.16 8.08 -4.92
C ALA A 149 -6.59 9.02 -5.98
N ARG A 150 -7.06 8.88 -7.23
CA ARG A 150 -6.70 9.77 -8.34
C ARG A 150 -6.99 11.24 -8.04
N GLN A 151 -8.19 11.56 -7.52
CA GLN A 151 -8.55 12.94 -7.18
C GLN A 151 -7.64 13.51 -6.08
N CYS A 152 -7.35 12.72 -5.04
CA CYS A 152 -6.42 13.14 -3.99
C CYS A 152 -5.01 13.38 -4.53
N TYR A 153 -4.49 12.52 -5.42
CA TYR A 153 -3.19 12.73 -6.06
C TYR A 153 -3.16 13.95 -6.97
N LEU A 154 -4.26 14.24 -7.69
CA LEU A 154 -4.40 15.46 -8.50
C LEU A 154 -4.37 16.71 -7.62
N GLN A 155 -5.17 16.76 -6.57
CA GLN A 155 -5.22 17.90 -5.65
C GLN A 155 -3.90 18.07 -4.89
N TRP A 156 -3.18 16.98 -4.60
CA TRP A 156 -1.83 17.04 -4.05
C TRP A 156 -0.77 17.54 -5.06
N GLY A 157 -1.07 17.55 -6.37
CA GLY A 157 -0.16 17.96 -7.43
C GLY A 157 0.78 16.84 -7.93
N ALA A 158 0.52 15.58 -7.56
CA ALA A 158 1.32 14.42 -7.94
C ALA A 158 1.00 13.90 -9.36
N ILE A 159 1.08 14.76 -10.37
CA ILE A 159 0.64 14.48 -11.75
C ILE A 159 1.31 13.22 -12.35
N GLY A 160 2.58 13.00 -12.05
CA GLY A 160 3.29 11.79 -12.53
C GLY A 160 2.70 10.49 -11.96
N VAL A 161 2.26 10.51 -10.70
CA VAL A 161 1.61 9.35 -10.05
C VAL A 161 0.21 9.14 -10.62
N VAL A 162 -0.51 10.23 -10.92
CA VAL A 162 -1.83 10.15 -11.56
C VAL A 162 -1.74 9.43 -12.91
N LYS A 163 -0.84 9.88 -13.80
CA LYS A 163 -0.65 9.23 -15.11
C LYS A 163 -0.27 7.76 -14.98
N PHE A 164 0.67 7.47 -14.06
CA PHE A 164 1.06 6.09 -13.76
C PHE A 164 -0.14 5.23 -13.31
N LEU A 165 -1.02 5.75 -12.45
CA LEU A 165 -2.20 5.02 -12.00
C LEU A 165 -3.23 4.84 -13.12
N GLU A 166 -3.46 5.86 -13.95
CA GLU A 166 -4.37 5.79 -15.09
C GLU A 166 -3.91 4.75 -16.12
N GLU A 167 -2.62 4.71 -16.42
CA GLU A 167 -2.02 3.72 -17.33
C GLU A 167 -2.10 2.30 -16.73
N ARG A 168 -1.72 2.16 -15.45
CA ARG A 168 -1.66 0.85 -14.77
C ARG A 168 -3.03 0.24 -14.52
N TYR A 169 -4.03 1.06 -14.20
CA TYR A 169 -5.38 0.64 -13.86
C TYR A 169 -6.41 1.15 -14.89
N TYR A 170 -6.05 1.20 -16.17
CA TYR A 170 -6.88 1.78 -17.22
C TYR A 170 -8.30 1.20 -17.25
N GLN A 171 -8.48 -0.09 -16.92
CA GLN A 171 -9.79 -0.75 -16.87
C GLN A 171 -10.73 -0.14 -15.82
N LEU A 172 -10.18 0.38 -14.73
CA LEU A 172 -10.95 1.07 -13.69
C LEU A 172 -11.38 2.46 -14.16
N PHE A 173 -10.71 3.08 -15.13
CA PHE A 173 -11.02 4.45 -15.56
C PHE A 173 -11.85 4.52 -16.84
N GLU A 174 -11.60 3.66 -17.83
CA GLU A 174 -12.25 3.79 -19.14
C GLU A 174 -13.67 3.20 -19.20
N GLY A 175 -14.15 2.52 -18.15
CA GLY A 175 -15.45 1.85 -18.18
C GLY A 175 -15.55 0.69 -19.19
N ILE A 176 -14.48 0.44 -19.95
CA ILE A 176 -14.38 -0.64 -20.93
C ILE A 176 -14.11 -1.95 -20.18
N MET A 177 -15.19 -2.68 -19.88
CA MET A 177 -15.17 -4.11 -19.53
C MET A 177 -14.77 -4.93 -20.77
N GLY A 178 -13.53 -4.74 -21.23
CA GLY A 178 -13.02 -5.32 -22.47
C GLY A 178 -12.30 -6.65 -22.23
N SER A 179 -13.08 -7.73 -22.19
CA SER A 179 -12.69 -9.16 -22.17
C SER A 179 -12.31 -9.78 -20.81
N GLU A 180 -12.92 -10.94 -20.52
CA GLU A 180 -12.61 -11.86 -19.42
C GLU A 180 -11.09 -12.11 -19.26
N LYS A 181 -10.31 -12.04 -20.34
CA LYS A 181 -8.85 -12.22 -20.35
C LYS A 181 -8.06 -11.14 -19.61
N ASN A 182 -8.56 -9.90 -19.53
CA ASN A 182 -7.90 -8.81 -18.81
C ASN A 182 -8.21 -8.88 -17.30
N GLU A 183 -9.43 -9.27 -16.96
CA GLU A 183 -9.83 -9.58 -15.59
C GLU A 183 -9.04 -10.77 -15.07
N GLU A 184 -8.90 -11.84 -15.86
CA GLU A 184 -8.09 -13.01 -15.51
C GLU A 184 -6.63 -12.65 -15.23
N LYS A 185 -5.97 -11.78 -16.01
CA LYS A 185 -4.56 -11.42 -15.75
C LYS A 185 -4.38 -10.68 -14.42
N ILE A 186 -5.29 -9.76 -14.10
CA ILE A 186 -5.27 -8.98 -12.86
C ILE A 186 -5.68 -9.86 -11.68
N LEU A 187 -6.77 -10.62 -11.83
CA LEU A 187 -7.21 -11.61 -10.86
C LEU A 187 -6.13 -12.64 -10.63
N ILE A 188 -5.42 -13.13 -11.65
CA ILE A 188 -4.28 -14.03 -11.49
C ILE A 188 -3.22 -13.31 -10.64
N TRP A 189 -2.77 -12.09 -10.98
CA TRP A 189 -1.80 -11.35 -10.15
C TRP A 189 -2.23 -11.19 -8.69
N PHE A 190 -3.51 -10.91 -8.42
CA PHE A 190 -4.06 -10.76 -7.06
C PHE A 190 -4.36 -12.09 -6.35
N LEU A 191 -4.82 -13.12 -7.06
CA LEU A 191 -5.03 -14.48 -6.57
C LEU A 191 -3.70 -15.15 -6.21
N LEU A 192 -2.62 -14.76 -6.90
CA LEU A 192 -1.25 -15.14 -6.53
C LEU A 192 -0.78 -14.45 -5.25
N GLN A 193 -1.35 -13.29 -4.88
CA GLN A 193 -1.17 -12.73 -3.54
C GLN A 193 -2.03 -13.46 -2.49
N LYS A 194 -3.17 -14.05 -2.89
CA LYS A 194 -4.10 -14.79 -2.02
C LYS A 194 -3.60 -16.21 -1.67
N HIS A 195 -2.86 -16.86 -2.56
CA HIS A 195 -2.32 -18.20 -2.34
C HIS A 195 -0.79 -18.18 -2.27
N HIS A 196 -0.21 -18.52 -1.10
CA HIS A 196 1.23 -18.68 -0.83
C HIS A 196 1.92 -19.79 -1.69
N LYS A 197 1.74 -19.81 -3.01
CA LYS A 197 2.40 -20.78 -3.91
C LYS A 197 3.55 -20.11 -4.68
N ARG A 198 4.71 -20.75 -4.62
CA ARG A 198 5.97 -20.38 -5.28
C ARG A 198 5.80 -20.31 -6.80
N PHE A 199 6.42 -19.32 -7.44
CA PHE A 199 6.49 -19.23 -8.90
C PHE A 199 7.66 -20.01 -9.50
N PRO A 200 7.48 -20.65 -10.68
CA PRO A 200 8.55 -20.88 -11.64
C PRO A 200 8.93 -19.57 -12.36
N GLU A 201 10.22 -19.42 -12.69
CA GLU A 201 10.92 -18.20 -13.12
C GLU A 201 10.41 -17.52 -14.42
N ARG A 202 9.31 -17.96 -15.04
CA ARG A 202 8.84 -17.43 -16.32
C ARG A 202 7.86 -16.26 -16.25
N PHE A 203 7.37 -15.89 -15.06
CA PHE A 203 6.40 -14.79 -14.91
C PHE A 203 7.03 -13.42 -14.56
N TYR A 204 8.36 -13.32 -14.50
CA TYR A 204 9.06 -12.07 -14.17
C TYR A 204 8.93 -10.95 -15.22
N TRP A 205 8.37 -11.23 -16.41
CA TRP A 205 8.37 -10.29 -17.54
C TRP A 205 7.10 -9.46 -17.74
N ILE A 206 6.08 -9.56 -16.88
CA ILE A 206 4.80 -8.82 -17.06
C ILE A 206 4.70 -7.58 -16.12
N VAL A 207 5.79 -7.16 -15.48
CA VAL A 207 5.80 -5.95 -14.61
C VAL A 207 6.92 -4.96 -14.99
N TYR A 208 7.22 -4.84 -16.28
CA TYR A 208 8.00 -3.73 -16.82
C TYR A 208 7.21 -3.01 -17.90
#